data_AF-A0A075GR59-F1
#
_entry.id   AF-A0A075GR59-F1
#
_cell.length_a   1.000
_cell.length_b   1.000
_cell.length_c   1.000
_cell.angle_alpha   90.00
_cell.angle_beta   90.00
_cell.angle_gamma   90.00
#
_symmetry.space_group_name_H-M   'P 1'
#
loop_
_entity.id
_entity.type
_entity.pdbx_description
1 polymer ?
#
loop_
_entity_poly.entity_id
_entity_poly.type
_entity_poly.pdbx_seq_one_letter_code
_entity_poly.pdbx_strand_id
1 'polypeptide(L)'
;MFEKLGNAFSKAAKSFSEKELKEKDIEDVLHELEISLLESDVAMEVIDDIKSDLKTKLVGSTVNKKEIEDFVKKSLIESISGMFDEAGIVDILSNIKSKTDLQDPCIILFVGINGTGKTTTIAKIANLLQKNKISVVVAAADTFRAGAIEQLREHINRLNLKLIAQNYGSDPAAVAHDAVLYAKSHKVDCVLIDSAGRMQTNKNLMEQIAKISKVVSPDMKIFVGDSLAGNDTVSQAREFYEHTTFDGAILTKSDADARGGAALSIVSVTKKPVMYVGTGQEYDDLELFNKETFLETVFGKPEPVAEPIPEPVAEPIPEPVAEPIPEPVAEPIPEPVAEPIPEPVAEPISEPAVAKTYETETKPTENIPDFFLEKEKALRSQSQPEPVAEPVAEPEPVAEPVAEPEPVAEPVAEPEPVAEPVAEPEPVAEPVAEPEPVAEPVAEPEPIPEPEIKESSSDPFEGIKTKDIEDFAELFDVPPPSSDKEAFEMAKKIRKWITDGRPK
;
A
#
# COMPACT_ATOMS: atom_id res chain seq x y z
N MET A 1 -17.34 -10.00 -2.23
CA MET A 1 -15.92 -10.41 -2.24
C MET A 1 -15.87 -11.94 -2.11
N PHE A 2 -15.04 -12.65 -2.88
CA PHE A 2 -14.74 -14.09 -2.72
C PHE A 2 -15.87 -15.14 -2.92
N GLU A 3 -16.99 -14.77 -3.54
CA GLU A 3 -18.16 -15.65 -3.69
C GLU A 3 -17.87 -16.93 -4.51
N LYS A 4 -17.02 -16.86 -5.54
CA LYS A 4 -16.71 -18.03 -6.37
C LYS A 4 -15.95 -19.11 -5.60
N LEU A 5 -14.97 -18.71 -4.79
CA LEU A 5 -14.24 -19.63 -3.93
C LEU A 5 -15.18 -20.31 -2.92
N GLY A 6 -16.12 -19.55 -2.36
CA GLY A 6 -17.12 -20.13 -1.46
C GLY A 6 -18.08 -21.13 -2.12
N ASN A 7 -18.50 -20.82 -3.35
CA ASN A 7 -19.30 -21.74 -4.15
C ASN A 7 -18.53 -23.01 -4.53
N ALA A 8 -17.24 -22.91 -4.83
CA ALA A 8 -16.37 -24.05 -5.14
C ALA A 8 -16.33 -25.05 -3.98
N PHE A 9 -16.07 -24.56 -2.76
CA PHE A 9 -16.02 -25.41 -1.58
C PHE A 9 -17.39 -25.98 -1.19
N SER A 10 -18.45 -25.16 -1.28
CA SER A 10 -19.82 -25.61 -0.98
C SER A 10 -20.27 -26.71 -1.95
N LYS A 11 -19.93 -26.58 -3.24
CA LYS A 11 -20.24 -27.59 -4.25
C LYS A 11 -19.49 -28.90 -3.97
N ALA A 12 -18.20 -28.82 -3.65
CA ALA A 12 -17.42 -30.01 -3.30
C ALA A 12 -17.99 -30.73 -2.07
N ALA A 13 -18.31 -29.99 -1.01
CA ALA A 13 -18.87 -30.57 0.22
C ALA A 13 -20.20 -31.32 -0.04
N LYS A 14 -21.08 -30.76 -0.88
CA LYS A 14 -22.31 -31.41 -1.32
C LYS A 14 -22.05 -32.67 -2.15
N SER A 15 -21.15 -32.60 -3.13
CA SER A 15 -20.78 -33.75 -3.98
C SER A 15 -20.26 -34.95 -3.16
N PHE A 16 -19.55 -34.70 -2.05
CA PHE A 16 -19.10 -35.76 -1.14
C PHE A 16 -20.25 -36.43 -0.36
N SER A 17 -21.33 -35.70 -0.04
CA SER A 17 -22.49 -36.26 0.69
C SER A 17 -23.35 -37.20 -0.16
N GLU A 18 -23.41 -36.97 -1.47
CA GLU A 18 -24.25 -37.72 -2.40
C GLU A 18 -23.61 -39.05 -2.84
N LYS A 19 -22.28 -39.11 -2.89
CA LYS A 19 -21.51 -40.28 -3.36
C LYS A 19 -21.14 -41.24 -2.21
N GLU A 20 -20.73 -42.46 -2.55
CA GLU A 20 -20.10 -43.36 -1.59
C GLU A 20 -18.62 -42.98 -1.41
N LEU A 21 -18.08 -43.10 -0.19
CA LEU A 21 -16.67 -42.81 0.11
C LEU A 21 -15.74 -43.96 -0.34
N LYS A 22 -15.85 -44.38 -1.61
CA LYS A 22 -14.87 -45.25 -2.25
C LYS A 22 -13.75 -44.38 -2.83
N GLU A 23 -12.54 -44.92 -2.89
CA GLU A 23 -11.36 -44.18 -3.36
C GLU A 23 -11.56 -43.51 -4.73
N LYS A 24 -12.22 -44.22 -5.66
CA LYS A 24 -12.53 -43.69 -7.00
C LYS A 24 -13.55 -42.55 -6.97
N ASP A 25 -14.60 -42.66 -6.14
CA ASP A 25 -15.63 -41.63 -6.03
C ASP A 25 -15.06 -40.35 -5.37
N ILE A 26 -14.14 -40.51 -4.42
CA ILE A 26 -13.39 -39.41 -3.80
C ILE A 26 -12.53 -38.68 -4.85
N GLU A 27 -11.82 -39.41 -5.70
CA GLU A 27 -11.01 -38.81 -6.77
C GLU A 27 -11.83 -37.98 -7.75
N ASP A 28 -13.01 -38.46 -8.15
CA ASP A 28 -13.91 -37.70 -9.02
C ASP A 28 -14.35 -36.37 -8.39
N VAL A 29 -14.64 -36.35 -7.07
CA VAL A 29 -15.04 -35.11 -6.37
C VAL A 29 -13.85 -34.18 -6.16
N LEU A 30 -12.67 -34.72 -5.85
CA LEU A 30 -11.45 -33.91 -5.74
C LEU A 30 -11.06 -33.26 -7.07
N HIS A 31 -11.30 -33.93 -8.20
CA HIS A 31 -11.11 -33.35 -9.52
C HIS A 31 -12.14 -32.25 -9.84
N GLU A 32 -13.38 -32.38 -9.37
CA GLU A 32 -14.38 -31.31 -9.50
C GLU A 32 -14.03 -30.09 -8.62
N LEU A 33 -13.53 -30.34 -7.41
CA LEU A 33 -13.01 -29.30 -6.52
C LEU A 33 -11.83 -28.58 -7.17
N GLU A 34 -10.88 -29.31 -7.76
CA GLU A 34 -9.73 -28.76 -8.48
C GLU A 34 -10.15 -27.76 -9.56
N ILE A 35 -11.07 -28.14 -10.44
CA ILE A 35 -11.58 -27.26 -11.50
C ILE A 35 -12.19 -26.00 -10.88
N SER A 36 -12.99 -26.15 -9.83
CA SER A 36 -13.68 -25.03 -9.18
C SER A 36 -12.70 -24.05 -8.49
N LEU A 37 -11.60 -24.58 -7.93
CA LEU A 37 -10.54 -23.77 -7.33
C LEU A 37 -9.68 -23.07 -8.38
N LEU A 38 -9.39 -23.73 -9.50
CA LEU A 38 -8.72 -23.10 -10.64
C LEU A 38 -9.54 -21.93 -11.20
N GLU A 39 -10.85 -22.08 -11.33
CA GLU A 39 -11.77 -21.01 -11.75
C GLU A 39 -11.84 -19.84 -10.75
N SER A 40 -11.41 -20.07 -9.51
CA SER A 40 -11.34 -19.08 -8.44
C SER A 40 -9.94 -18.45 -8.30
N ASP A 41 -9.06 -18.65 -9.29
CA ASP A 41 -7.66 -18.19 -9.30
C ASP A 41 -6.84 -18.68 -8.09
N VAL A 42 -7.10 -19.90 -7.61
CA VAL A 42 -6.22 -20.56 -6.64
C VAL A 42 -5.05 -21.19 -7.40
N ALA A 43 -3.83 -20.98 -6.91
CA ALA A 43 -2.64 -21.54 -7.54
C ALA A 43 -2.61 -23.07 -7.46
N MET A 44 -2.12 -23.72 -8.52
CA MET A 44 -2.13 -25.18 -8.67
C MET A 44 -1.50 -25.91 -7.46
N GLU A 45 -0.35 -25.42 -6.99
CA GLU A 45 0.36 -25.99 -5.82
C GLU A 45 -0.53 -25.98 -4.57
N VAL A 46 -1.32 -24.93 -4.38
CA VAL A 46 -2.23 -24.80 -3.23
C VAL A 46 -3.42 -25.74 -3.37
N ILE A 47 -3.92 -25.93 -4.60
CA ILE A 47 -4.98 -26.89 -4.88
C ILE A 47 -4.50 -28.31 -4.60
N ASP A 48 -3.28 -28.64 -5.01
CA ASP A 48 -2.67 -29.95 -4.76
C ASP A 48 -2.49 -30.22 -3.26
N ASP A 49 -2.04 -29.22 -2.49
CA ASP A 49 -1.94 -29.30 -1.03
C ASP A 49 -3.31 -29.55 -0.38
N ILE A 50 -4.34 -28.78 -0.78
CA ILE A 50 -5.71 -28.93 -0.27
C ILE A 50 -6.27 -30.32 -0.61
N LYS A 51 -6.06 -30.81 -1.84
CA LYS A 51 -6.52 -32.14 -2.28
C LYS A 51 -5.82 -33.24 -1.50
N SER A 52 -4.52 -33.13 -1.29
CA SER A 52 -3.73 -34.10 -0.54
C SER A 52 -4.20 -34.17 0.92
N ASP A 53 -4.36 -33.02 1.57
CA ASP A 53 -4.87 -32.92 2.94
C ASP A 53 -6.28 -33.52 3.07
N LEU A 54 -7.19 -33.17 2.15
CA LEU A 54 -8.54 -33.76 2.15
C LEU A 54 -8.54 -35.27 1.87
N LYS A 55 -7.75 -35.76 0.91
CA LYS A 55 -7.68 -37.20 0.59
C LYS A 55 -7.21 -37.98 1.80
N THR A 56 -6.19 -37.51 2.52
CA THR A 56 -5.69 -38.18 3.73
C THR A 56 -6.69 -38.18 4.88
N LYS A 57 -7.47 -37.10 5.06
CA LYS A 57 -8.52 -37.01 6.09
C LYS A 57 -9.76 -37.86 5.77
N LEU A 58 -10.10 -38.02 4.48
CA LEU A 58 -11.28 -38.74 4.04
C LEU A 58 -11.06 -40.24 3.86
N VAL A 59 -9.89 -40.66 3.38
CA VAL A 59 -9.59 -42.08 3.15
C VAL A 59 -9.50 -42.83 4.48
N GLY A 60 -10.40 -43.79 4.69
CA GLY A 60 -10.48 -44.58 5.93
C GLY A 60 -11.34 -43.97 7.03
N SER A 61 -11.90 -42.76 6.82
CA SER A 61 -12.86 -42.16 7.72
C SER A 61 -14.24 -42.85 7.61
N THR A 62 -14.89 -43.09 8.74
CA THR A 62 -16.27 -43.63 8.81
C THR A 62 -17.23 -42.51 9.20
N VAL A 63 -17.41 -41.56 8.27
CA VAL A 63 -18.33 -40.42 8.47
C VAL A 63 -19.73 -40.79 7.99
N ASN A 64 -20.75 -40.44 8.76
CA ASN A 64 -22.14 -40.63 8.36
C ASN A 64 -22.46 -39.75 7.14
N LYS A 65 -23.19 -40.26 6.15
CA LYS A 65 -23.56 -39.48 4.93
C LYS A 65 -24.15 -38.10 5.22
N LYS A 66 -24.86 -37.96 6.35
CA LYS A 66 -25.46 -36.68 6.78
C LYS A 66 -24.47 -35.69 7.38
N GLU A 67 -23.29 -36.13 7.79
CA GLU A 67 -22.26 -35.32 8.47
C GLU A 67 -21.02 -35.09 7.58
N ILE A 68 -20.96 -35.74 6.40
CA ILE A 68 -19.83 -35.61 5.46
C ILE A 68 -19.66 -34.17 4.98
N GLU A 69 -20.76 -33.46 4.67
CA GLU A 69 -20.69 -32.08 4.17
C GLU A 69 -20.03 -31.17 5.22
N ASP A 70 -20.48 -31.24 6.47
CA ASP A 70 -19.92 -30.49 7.59
C ASP A 70 -18.46 -30.90 7.89
N PHE A 71 -18.15 -32.20 7.80
CA PHE A 71 -16.80 -32.70 8.00
C PHE A 71 -15.82 -32.17 6.93
N VAL A 72 -16.21 -32.18 5.66
CA VAL A 72 -15.39 -31.65 4.55
C VAL A 72 -15.22 -30.14 4.71
N LYS A 73 -16.31 -29.41 4.99
CA LYS A 73 -16.27 -27.97 5.23
C LYS A 73 -15.34 -27.61 6.38
N LYS A 74 -15.46 -28.29 7.52
CA LYS A 74 -14.59 -28.10 8.69
C LYS A 74 -13.13 -28.41 8.35
N SER A 75 -12.88 -29.52 7.65
CA SER A 75 -11.52 -29.92 7.25
C SER A 75 -10.85 -28.88 6.34
N LEU A 76 -11.62 -28.30 5.40
CA LEU A 76 -11.16 -27.22 4.52
C LEU A 76 -10.87 -25.93 5.29
N ILE A 77 -11.77 -25.53 6.20
CA ILE A 77 -11.57 -24.34 7.06
C ILE A 77 -10.32 -24.51 7.90
N GLU A 78 -10.12 -25.66 8.53
CA GLU A 78 -8.93 -25.97 9.33
C GLU A 78 -7.65 -25.91 8.49
N SER A 79 -7.67 -26.49 7.29
CA SER A 79 -6.54 -26.48 6.36
C SER A 79 -6.14 -25.05 5.96
N ILE A 80 -7.11 -24.26 5.52
CA ILE A 80 -6.90 -22.88 5.09
C ILE A 80 -6.52 -21.98 6.27
N SER A 81 -7.17 -22.13 7.42
CA SER A 81 -6.79 -21.39 8.64
C SER A 81 -5.34 -21.67 9.01
N GLY A 82 -4.91 -22.94 8.95
CA GLY A 82 -3.53 -23.34 9.19
C GLY A 82 -2.54 -22.61 8.28
N MET A 83 -2.86 -22.44 7.00
CA MET A 83 -2.02 -21.67 6.07
C MET A 83 -1.86 -20.20 6.48
N PHE A 84 -2.94 -19.55 6.95
CA PHE A 84 -2.88 -18.18 7.45
C PHE A 84 -2.13 -18.09 8.80
N ASP A 85 -2.30 -19.08 9.67
CA ASP A 85 -1.62 -19.14 10.96
C ASP A 85 -0.10 -19.30 10.82
N GLU A 86 0.34 -20.14 9.88
CA GLU A 86 1.77 -20.31 9.55
C GLU A 86 2.43 -19.03 9.05
N ALA A 87 1.69 -18.21 8.30
CA ALA A 87 2.20 -16.94 7.80
C ALA A 87 2.37 -15.88 8.89
N GLY A 88 1.67 -16.04 10.02
CA GLY A 88 1.72 -15.13 11.15
C GLY A 88 1.00 -13.80 10.91
N ILE A 89 1.33 -12.79 11.70
CA ILE A 89 0.68 -11.48 11.67
C ILE A 89 1.78 -10.41 11.66
N VAL A 90 1.63 -9.43 10.77
CA VAL A 90 2.47 -8.22 10.75
C VAL A 90 1.56 -7.01 10.92
N ASP A 91 1.79 -6.24 11.97
CA ASP A 91 1.05 -5.00 12.25
C ASP A 91 1.97 -3.79 12.07
N ILE A 92 1.67 -2.97 11.05
CA ILE A 92 2.44 -1.77 10.73
C ILE A 92 2.45 -0.78 11.91
N LEU A 93 1.30 -0.55 12.54
CA LEU A 93 1.18 0.45 13.61
C LEU A 93 1.98 0.02 14.84
N SER A 94 1.89 -1.25 15.22
CA SER A 94 2.63 -1.79 16.35
C SER A 94 4.14 -1.82 16.09
N ASN A 95 4.57 -2.19 14.88
CA ASN A 95 5.98 -2.16 14.49
C ASN A 95 6.56 -0.75 14.56
N ILE A 96 5.85 0.27 14.04
CA ILE A 96 6.30 1.66 14.14
C ILE A 96 6.39 2.11 15.61
N LYS A 97 5.36 1.84 16.41
CA LYS A 97 5.32 2.24 17.84
C LYS A 97 6.34 1.51 18.72
N SER A 98 6.85 0.37 18.28
CA SER A 98 7.90 -0.37 19.00
C SER A 98 9.27 0.33 18.94
N LYS A 99 9.48 1.23 17.97
CA LYS A 99 10.66 2.07 17.87
C LYS A 99 10.61 3.13 18.97
N THR A 100 11.57 3.08 19.89
CA THR A 100 11.64 3.98 21.06
C THR A 100 12.62 5.14 20.87
N ASP A 101 13.57 5.00 19.93
CA ASP A 101 14.51 6.05 19.59
C ASP A 101 13.91 6.98 18.53
N LEU A 102 13.77 8.27 18.88
CA LEU A 102 13.28 9.32 18.00
C LEU A 102 14.22 9.60 16.80
N GLN A 103 15.43 9.04 16.80
CA GLN A 103 16.39 9.09 15.70
C GLN A 103 16.43 7.78 14.87
N ASP A 104 15.55 6.83 15.17
CA ASP A 104 15.41 5.57 14.44
C ASP A 104 14.01 5.45 13.83
N PRO A 105 13.71 6.19 12.74
CA PRO A 105 12.41 6.10 12.09
C PRO A 105 12.15 4.70 11.55
N CYS A 106 10.90 4.24 11.58
CA CYS A 106 10.50 2.99 10.94
C CYS A 106 10.48 3.16 9.41
N ILE A 107 11.28 2.39 8.70
CA ILE A 107 11.44 2.49 7.24
C ILE A 107 10.63 1.38 6.57
N ILE A 108 9.68 1.76 5.71
CA ILE A 108 8.80 0.82 4.99
C ILE A 108 9.01 0.98 3.49
N LEU A 109 9.47 -0.09 2.85
CA LEU A 109 9.66 -0.16 1.40
C LEU A 109 8.50 -0.88 0.74
N PHE A 110 7.79 -0.19 -0.15
CA PHE A 110 6.72 -0.78 -0.94
C PHE A 110 7.27 -1.25 -2.27
N VAL A 111 6.97 -2.50 -2.62
CA VAL A 111 7.36 -3.16 -3.87
C VAL A 111 6.14 -3.74 -4.57
N GLY A 112 6.29 -4.10 -5.84
CA GLY A 112 5.20 -4.60 -6.67
C GLY A 112 5.12 -3.85 -7.97
N ILE A 113 4.26 -4.31 -8.87
CA ILE A 113 4.36 -3.93 -10.28
C ILE A 113 3.58 -2.65 -10.60
N ASN A 114 3.62 -2.23 -11.86
CA ASN A 114 2.89 -1.07 -12.36
C ASN A 114 1.40 -1.43 -12.46
N GLY A 115 0.54 -0.49 -12.06
CA GLY A 115 -0.91 -0.69 -12.15
C GLY A 115 -1.54 -1.52 -11.03
N THR A 116 -0.74 -2.02 -10.07
CA THR A 116 -1.26 -2.73 -8.87
C THR A 116 -1.75 -1.78 -7.77
N GLY A 117 -1.71 -0.46 -7.97
CA GLY A 117 -2.18 0.51 -6.99
C GLY A 117 -1.16 0.84 -5.88
N LYS A 118 0.14 0.58 -6.08
CA LYS A 118 1.21 0.88 -5.10
C LYS A 118 1.23 2.34 -4.61
N THR A 119 1.33 3.31 -5.52
CA THR A 119 1.35 4.75 -5.18
C THR A 119 0.11 5.18 -4.39
N THR A 120 -1.08 4.71 -4.79
CA THR A 120 -2.33 4.97 -4.07
C THR A 120 -2.35 4.29 -2.70
N THR A 121 -1.84 3.06 -2.60
CA THR A 121 -1.74 2.31 -1.34
C THR A 121 -0.82 3.02 -0.35
N ILE A 122 0.30 3.58 -0.81
CA ILE A 122 1.20 4.37 0.04
C ILE A 122 0.47 5.60 0.58
N ALA A 123 -0.33 6.28 -0.24
CA ALA A 123 -1.15 7.41 0.23
C ALA A 123 -2.20 6.98 1.26
N LYS A 124 -2.87 5.84 1.06
CA LYS A 124 -3.83 5.26 2.02
C LYS A 124 -3.14 4.91 3.36
N ILE A 125 -1.98 4.27 3.30
CA ILE A 125 -1.17 3.97 4.50
C ILE A 125 -0.74 5.27 5.18
N ALA A 126 -0.27 6.28 4.44
CA ALA A 126 0.11 7.56 5.00
C ALA A 126 -1.06 8.25 5.74
N ASN A 127 -2.27 8.22 5.15
CA ASN A 127 -3.50 8.68 5.80
C ASN A 127 -3.84 7.87 7.07
N LEU A 128 -3.76 6.54 7.01
CA LEU A 128 -3.96 5.66 8.16
C LEU A 128 -2.99 5.98 9.31
N LEU A 129 -1.70 6.17 9.00
CA LEU A 129 -0.67 6.54 9.97
C LEU A 129 -0.94 7.93 10.57
N GLN A 130 -1.30 8.92 9.76
CA GLN A 130 -1.64 10.27 10.23
C GLN A 130 -2.85 10.25 11.17
N LYS A 131 -3.91 9.49 10.84
CA LYS A 131 -5.07 9.29 11.73
C LYS A 131 -4.70 8.66 13.07
N ASN A 132 -3.65 7.85 13.08
CA ASN A 132 -3.07 7.24 14.28
C ASN A 132 -2.00 8.12 14.97
N LYS A 133 -1.88 9.39 14.58
CA LYS A 133 -0.92 10.39 15.11
C LYS A 133 0.55 10.00 14.93
N ILE A 134 0.84 9.22 13.88
CA ILE A 134 2.20 8.86 13.48
C ILE A 134 2.63 9.86 12.41
N SER A 135 3.78 10.50 12.61
CA SER A 135 4.36 11.42 11.64
C SER A 135 5.03 10.65 10.49
N VAL A 136 4.84 11.14 9.26
CA VAL A 136 5.24 10.42 8.03
C VAL A 136 5.98 11.34 7.07
N VAL A 137 7.06 10.83 6.47
CA VAL A 137 7.67 11.37 5.26
C VAL A 137 7.65 10.31 4.16
N VAL A 138 7.45 10.73 2.92
CA VAL A 138 7.35 9.82 1.77
C VAL A 138 8.47 10.08 0.77
N ALA A 139 9.05 9.01 0.23
CA ALA A 139 10.11 9.04 -0.77
C ALA A 139 9.60 8.57 -2.14
N ALA A 140 9.76 9.40 -3.17
CA ALA A 140 9.42 9.05 -4.56
C ALA A 140 10.60 8.33 -5.24
N ALA A 141 10.79 7.05 -4.93
CA ALA A 141 11.90 6.25 -5.47
C ALA A 141 11.61 5.63 -6.86
N ASP A 142 10.40 5.79 -7.43
CA ASP A 142 10.14 5.58 -8.87
C ASP A 142 10.67 6.78 -9.69
N THR A 143 12.00 6.90 -9.79
CA THR A 143 12.68 8.06 -10.37
C THR A 143 12.57 8.16 -11.89
N PHE A 144 12.08 7.11 -12.56
CA PHE A 144 12.01 7.00 -14.02
C PHE A 144 10.60 7.26 -14.57
N ARG A 145 9.59 7.47 -13.72
CA ARG A 145 8.22 7.74 -14.17
C ARG A 145 7.76 9.09 -13.65
N ALA A 146 7.99 10.13 -14.45
CA ALA A 146 7.63 11.51 -14.09
C ALA A 146 6.16 11.63 -13.65
N GLY A 147 5.24 10.96 -14.38
CA GLY A 147 3.82 10.94 -14.00
C GLY A 147 3.54 10.21 -12.67
N ALA A 148 4.32 9.19 -12.31
CA ALA A 148 4.17 8.52 -11.00
C ALA A 148 4.65 9.42 -9.86
N ILE A 149 5.77 10.13 -10.06
CA ILE A 149 6.27 11.12 -9.10
C ILE A 149 5.24 12.24 -8.89
N GLU A 150 4.64 12.76 -9.97
CA GLU A 150 3.63 13.81 -9.86
C GLU A 150 2.33 13.30 -9.20
N GLN A 151 1.88 12.10 -9.56
CA GLN A 151 0.74 11.46 -8.90
C GLN A 151 0.97 11.30 -7.39
N LEU A 152 2.15 10.82 -6.99
CA LEU A 152 2.51 10.71 -5.59
C LEU A 152 2.55 12.10 -4.93
N ARG A 153 3.15 13.09 -5.59
CA ARG A 153 3.21 14.48 -5.11
C ARG A 153 1.82 15.05 -4.85
N GLU A 154 0.86 14.84 -5.75
CA GLU A 154 -0.51 15.28 -5.54
C GLU A 154 -1.13 14.65 -4.29
N HIS A 155 -0.99 13.32 -4.11
CA HIS A 155 -1.52 12.64 -2.93
C HIS A 155 -0.90 13.17 -1.64
N ILE A 156 0.43 13.29 -1.61
CA ILE A 156 1.17 13.73 -0.42
C ILE A 156 0.89 15.21 -0.09
N ASN A 157 0.73 16.06 -1.09
CA ASN A 157 0.28 17.44 -0.90
C ASN A 157 -1.14 17.51 -0.33
N ARG A 158 -2.09 16.70 -0.84
CA ARG A 158 -3.47 16.64 -0.31
C ARG A 158 -3.50 16.20 1.15
N LEU A 159 -2.58 15.34 1.57
CA LEU A 159 -2.42 14.88 2.96
C LEU A 159 -1.60 15.85 3.83
N ASN A 160 -1.10 16.95 3.26
CA ASN A 160 -0.19 17.91 3.91
C ASN A 160 1.06 17.24 4.51
N LEU A 161 1.61 16.26 3.81
CA LEU A 161 2.80 15.50 4.22
C LEU A 161 4.04 15.94 3.43
N LYS A 162 5.22 15.60 3.94
CA LYS A 162 6.47 15.89 3.23
C LYS A 162 6.76 14.81 2.19
N LEU A 163 6.96 15.24 0.94
CA LEU A 163 7.55 14.41 -0.12
C LEU A 163 9.05 14.70 -0.26
N ILE A 164 9.84 13.65 -0.40
CA ILE A 164 11.24 13.68 -0.81
C ILE A 164 11.32 13.08 -2.21
N ALA A 165 11.75 13.90 -3.16
CA ALA A 165 11.93 13.53 -4.55
C ALA A 165 13.16 14.26 -5.09
N GLN A 166 13.90 13.61 -5.98
CA GLN A 166 15.00 14.21 -6.72
C GLN A 166 14.62 14.41 -8.18
N ASN A 167 15.58 14.87 -8.99
CA ASN A 167 15.40 15.04 -10.43
C ASN A 167 15.07 13.72 -11.12
N TYR A 168 14.36 13.80 -12.25
CA TYR A 168 14.07 12.63 -13.08
C TYR A 168 15.34 11.87 -13.46
N GLY A 169 15.30 10.54 -13.36
CA GLY A 169 16.44 9.65 -13.63
C GLY A 169 17.50 9.59 -12.52
N SER A 170 17.25 10.21 -11.36
CA SER A 170 18.14 10.10 -10.20
C SER A 170 18.16 8.66 -9.65
N ASP A 171 19.15 8.35 -8.81
CA ASP A 171 19.26 7.04 -8.17
C ASP A 171 18.15 6.82 -7.12
N PRO A 172 17.26 5.81 -7.27
CA PRO A 172 16.21 5.51 -6.30
C PRO A 172 16.71 5.36 -4.86
N ALA A 173 17.88 4.76 -4.69
CA ALA A 173 18.48 4.53 -3.37
C ALA A 173 18.94 5.84 -2.71
N ALA A 174 19.35 6.84 -3.50
CA ALA A 174 19.69 8.17 -2.99
C ALA A 174 18.44 8.90 -2.49
N VAL A 175 17.32 8.84 -3.23
CA VAL A 175 16.04 9.43 -2.79
C VAL A 175 15.56 8.81 -1.48
N ALA A 176 15.64 7.48 -1.36
CA ALA A 176 15.28 6.78 -0.13
C ALA A 176 16.19 7.19 1.04
N HIS A 177 17.50 7.28 0.81
CA HIS A 177 18.46 7.70 1.83
C HIS A 177 18.21 9.13 2.32
N ASP A 178 17.95 10.07 1.41
CA ASP A 178 17.64 11.45 1.76
C ASP A 178 16.36 11.56 2.59
N ALA A 179 15.36 10.71 2.32
CA ALA A 179 14.14 10.65 3.12
C ALA A 179 14.40 10.15 4.55
N VAL A 180 15.28 9.16 4.71
CA VAL A 180 15.71 8.67 6.03
C VAL A 180 16.47 9.77 6.78
N LEU A 181 17.39 10.47 6.13
CA LEU A 181 18.10 11.61 6.75
C LEU A 181 17.14 12.73 7.18
N TYR A 182 16.17 13.05 6.32
CA TYR A 182 15.13 14.01 6.65
C TYR A 182 14.33 13.56 7.88
N ALA A 183 13.87 12.30 7.91
CA ALA A 183 13.11 11.76 9.03
C ALA A 183 13.88 11.84 10.35
N LYS A 184 15.17 11.46 10.35
CA LYS A 184 16.05 11.56 11.53
C LYS A 184 16.21 13.00 12.02
N SER A 185 16.57 13.91 11.12
CA SER A 185 16.77 15.33 11.47
C SER A 185 15.49 16.02 11.98
N HIS A 186 14.32 15.58 11.50
CA HIS A 186 13.02 16.16 11.86
C HIS A 186 12.24 15.33 12.87
N LYS A 187 12.80 14.23 13.40
CA LYS A 187 12.17 13.31 14.35
C LYS A 187 10.81 12.80 13.86
N VAL A 188 10.76 12.40 12.59
CA VAL A 188 9.58 11.78 11.97
C VAL A 188 9.58 10.29 12.30
N ASP A 189 8.42 9.74 12.64
CA ASP A 189 8.29 8.36 13.13
C ASP A 189 8.46 7.32 12.01
N CYS A 190 8.04 7.64 10.78
CA CYS A 190 8.00 6.67 9.68
C CYS A 190 8.40 7.27 8.32
N VAL A 191 9.14 6.47 7.54
CA VAL A 191 9.49 6.74 6.14
C VAL A 191 8.78 5.71 5.26
N LEU A 192 7.96 6.17 4.31
CA LEU A 192 7.36 5.31 3.28
C LEU A 192 8.09 5.51 1.95
N ILE A 193 8.52 4.43 1.31
CA ILE A 193 9.29 4.48 0.06
C ILE A 193 8.47 3.85 -1.07
N ASP A 194 8.14 4.64 -2.10
CA ASP A 194 7.48 4.17 -3.33
C ASP A 194 8.54 3.74 -4.36
N SER A 195 8.71 2.43 -4.57
CA SER A 195 9.65 1.91 -5.56
C SER A 195 9.08 1.95 -6.98
N ALA A 196 9.94 1.75 -7.99
CA ALA A 196 9.47 1.44 -9.34
C ALA A 196 8.66 0.12 -9.39
N GLY A 197 7.81 -0.05 -10.42
CA GLY A 197 6.96 -1.25 -10.60
C GLY A 197 7.10 -2.02 -11.91
N ARG A 198 8.23 -1.98 -12.61
CA ARG A 198 8.36 -2.69 -13.89
C ARG A 198 8.68 -4.19 -13.72
N MET A 199 7.73 -5.10 -13.94
CA MET A 199 7.96 -6.56 -13.79
C MET A 199 8.05 -7.35 -15.10
N GLN A 200 7.92 -6.74 -16.27
CA GLN A 200 8.20 -7.48 -17.51
C GLN A 200 9.72 -7.69 -17.60
N THR A 201 10.19 -8.82 -17.05
CA THR A 201 11.53 -9.42 -17.18
C THR A 201 12.71 -8.48 -16.96
N ASN A 202 12.76 -7.74 -15.85
CA ASN A 202 13.87 -6.83 -15.62
C ASN A 202 14.61 -7.11 -14.32
N LYS A 203 15.72 -7.85 -14.42
CA LYS A 203 16.76 -7.95 -13.36
C LYS A 203 17.07 -6.57 -12.77
N ASN A 204 17.01 -5.52 -13.58
CA ASN A 204 17.26 -4.14 -13.17
C ASN A 204 16.28 -3.66 -12.08
N LEU A 205 14.99 -4.07 -12.10
CA LEU A 205 14.06 -3.66 -11.02
C LEU A 205 14.45 -4.31 -9.70
N MET A 206 14.71 -5.62 -9.71
CA MET A 206 15.09 -6.36 -8.51
C MET A 206 16.43 -5.88 -7.97
N GLU A 207 17.39 -5.56 -8.85
CA GLU A 207 18.66 -4.93 -8.47
C GLU A 207 18.46 -3.53 -7.86
N GLN A 208 17.55 -2.72 -8.39
CA GLN A 208 17.20 -1.43 -7.79
C GLN A 208 16.59 -1.58 -6.39
N ILE A 209 15.64 -2.52 -6.21
CA ILE A 209 15.04 -2.79 -4.91
C ILE A 209 16.07 -3.34 -3.93
N ALA A 210 16.95 -4.23 -4.37
CA ALA A 210 18.04 -4.75 -3.56
C ALA A 210 19.03 -3.64 -3.18
N LYS A 211 19.31 -2.71 -4.09
CA LYS A 211 20.15 -1.53 -3.81
C LYS A 211 19.51 -0.61 -2.78
N ILE A 212 18.22 -0.28 -2.92
CA ILE A 212 17.48 0.49 -1.90
C ILE A 212 17.57 -0.23 -0.55
N SER A 213 17.26 -1.53 -0.53
CA SER A 213 17.27 -2.35 0.68
C SER A 213 18.64 -2.33 1.37
N LYS A 214 19.73 -2.39 0.60
CA LYS A 214 21.09 -2.32 1.12
C LYS A 214 21.46 -0.94 1.68
N VAL A 215 20.98 0.14 1.04
CA VAL A 215 21.34 1.52 1.41
C VAL A 215 20.57 1.98 2.65
N VAL A 216 19.28 1.68 2.74
CA VAL A 216 18.43 2.18 3.84
C VAL A 216 18.07 1.12 4.89
N SER A 217 18.30 -0.17 4.62
CA SER A 217 17.97 -1.28 5.53
C SER A 217 16.52 -1.18 6.07
N PRO A 218 15.50 -1.32 5.20
CA PRO A 218 14.10 -1.14 5.59
C PRO A 218 13.69 -2.13 6.68
N ASP A 219 12.94 -1.65 7.67
CA ASP A 219 12.37 -2.48 8.75
C ASP A 219 11.26 -3.41 8.23
N MET A 220 10.55 -2.96 7.19
CA MET A 220 9.51 -3.74 6.54
C MET A 220 9.54 -3.55 5.03
N LYS A 221 9.39 -4.65 4.29
CA LYS A 221 9.13 -4.68 2.85
C LYS A 221 7.72 -5.18 2.62
N ILE A 222 6.93 -4.42 1.88
CA ILE A 222 5.51 -4.73 1.64
C ILE A 222 5.27 -4.89 0.15
N PHE A 223 4.80 -6.06 -0.25
CA PHE A 223 4.37 -6.32 -1.63
C PHE A 223 2.96 -5.78 -1.85
N VAL A 224 2.75 -5.02 -2.94
CA VAL A 224 1.44 -4.52 -3.35
C VAL A 224 1.01 -5.20 -4.65
N GLY A 225 -0.01 -6.04 -4.54
CA GLY A 225 -0.55 -6.88 -5.64
C GLY A 225 -1.99 -6.52 -6.01
N ASP A 226 -2.35 -6.76 -7.26
CA ASP A 226 -3.73 -6.57 -7.76
C ASP A 226 -4.53 -7.86 -7.56
N SER A 227 -5.63 -7.82 -6.79
CA SER A 227 -6.47 -9.00 -6.58
C SER A 227 -7.12 -9.49 -7.89
N LEU A 228 -7.47 -8.56 -8.80
CA LEU A 228 -8.16 -8.89 -10.05
C LEU A 228 -7.30 -9.65 -11.06
N ALA A 229 -5.98 -9.50 -10.95
CA ALA A 229 -5.02 -10.20 -11.81
C ALA A 229 -4.83 -11.67 -11.40
N GLY A 230 -5.38 -12.12 -10.27
CA GLY A 230 -5.45 -13.53 -9.90
C GLY A 230 -4.07 -14.19 -9.86
N ASN A 231 -3.92 -15.28 -10.62
CA ASN A 231 -2.68 -16.07 -10.71
C ASN A 231 -1.47 -15.28 -11.21
N ASP A 232 -1.68 -14.21 -12.00
CA ASP A 232 -0.57 -13.35 -12.41
C ASP A 232 0.05 -12.76 -11.15
N THR A 233 -0.74 -12.10 -10.29
CA THR A 233 -0.29 -11.52 -9.00
C THR A 233 0.42 -12.54 -8.11
N VAL A 234 -0.05 -13.79 -8.07
CA VAL A 234 0.62 -14.86 -7.32
C VAL A 234 2.03 -15.13 -7.86
N SER A 235 2.17 -15.18 -9.18
CA SER A 235 3.47 -15.37 -9.84
C SER A 235 4.42 -14.19 -9.56
N GLN A 236 3.89 -12.97 -9.54
CA GLN A 236 4.66 -11.76 -9.17
C GLN A 236 5.14 -11.86 -7.72
N ALA A 237 4.22 -12.16 -6.80
CA ALA A 237 4.55 -12.29 -5.38
C ALA A 237 5.66 -13.32 -5.18
N ARG A 238 5.61 -14.47 -5.87
CA ARG A 238 6.67 -15.48 -5.85
C ARG A 238 8.01 -14.91 -6.31
N GLU A 239 8.05 -14.27 -7.47
CA GLU A 239 9.28 -13.70 -8.05
C GLU A 239 9.89 -12.62 -7.13
N PHE A 240 9.08 -11.69 -6.61
CA PHE A 240 9.54 -10.68 -5.66
C PHE A 240 10.06 -11.31 -4.36
N TYR A 241 9.37 -12.34 -3.86
CA TYR A 241 9.75 -13.02 -2.64
C TYR A 241 11.10 -13.74 -2.79
N GLU A 242 11.29 -14.46 -3.89
CA GLU A 242 12.55 -15.16 -4.19
C GLU A 242 13.75 -14.21 -4.34
N HIS A 243 13.55 -13.05 -4.97
CA HIS A 243 14.65 -12.12 -5.26
C HIS A 243 14.92 -11.08 -4.18
N THR A 244 13.88 -10.52 -3.57
CA THR A 244 14.01 -9.36 -2.67
C THR A 244 13.52 -9.65 -1.27
N THR A 245 12.71 -10.69 -1.08
CA THR A 245 11.96 -11.03 0.15
C THR A 245 11.09 -9.88 0.65
N PHE A 246 9.89 -10.19 1.14
CA PHE A 246 9.02 -9.20 1.77
C PHE A 246 8.37 -9.79 3.02
N ASP A 247 7.85 -8.92 3.88
CA ASP A 247 7.36 -9.26 5.21
C ASP A 247 5.84 -9.42 5.23
N GLY A 248 5.14 -8.77 4.32
CA GLY A 248 3.70 -8.95 4.11
C GLY A 248 3.22 -8.39 2.79
N ALA A 249 1.96 -8.68 2.47
CA ALA A 249 1.31 -8.24 1.23
C ALA A 249 0.11 -7.33 1.51
N ILE A 250 -0.13 -6.39 0.62
CA ILE A 250 -1.38 -5.62 0.52
C ILE A 250 -2.00 -5.93 -0.84
N LEU A 251 -3.26 -6.33 -0.81
CA LEU A 251 -4.02 -6.63 -2.02
C LEU A 251 -4.94 -5.47 -2.37
N THR A 252 -4.87 -4.97 -3.59
CA THR A 252 -5.73 -3.87 -4.05
C THR A 252 -6.88 -4.40 -4.91
N LYS A 253 -7.88 -3.54 -5.15
CA LYS A 253 -9.05 -3.82 -6.00
C LYS A 253 -9.83 -5.06 -5.52
N SER A 254 -9.78 -5.36 -4.22
CA SER A 254 -10.42 -6.53 -3.64
C SER A 254 -11.95 -6.38 -3.63
N ASP A 255 -12.46 -5.15 -3.67
CA ASP A 255 -13.89 -4.83 -3.83
C ASP A 255 -14.49 -5.42 -5.12
N ALA A 256 -13.71 -5.43 -6.20
CA ALA A 256 -14.11 -5.98 -7.49
C ALA A 256 -13.75 -7.47 -7.65
N ASP A 257 -13.04 -8.07 -6.68
CA ASP A 257 -12.62 -9.47 -6.75
C ASP A 257 -13.68 -10.44 -6.19
N ALA A 258 -14.39 -11.08 -7.11
CA ALA A 258 -15.33 -12.16 -6.79
C ALA A 258 -14.66 -13.53 -6.64
N ARG A 259 -13.37 -13.68 -7.01
CA ARG A 259 -12.64 -14.97 -7.07
C ARG A 259 -11.94 -15.27 -5.76
N GLY A 260 -11.09 -14.39 -5.24
CA GLY A 260 -10.49 -14.53 -3.90
C GLY A 260 -9.35 -15.51 -3.73
N GLY A 261 -9.03 -16.31 -4.75
CA GLY A 261 -7.92 -17.26 -4.68
C GLY A 261 -6.54 -16.61 -4.57
N ALA A 262 -6.40 -15.34 -4.99
CA ALA A 262 -5.13 -14.61 -4.93
C ALA A 262 -4.60 -14.46 -3.50
N ALA A 263 -5.46 -14.10 -2.53
CA ALA A 263 -5.05 -13.93 -1.13
C ALA A 263 -4.53 -15.23 -0.53
N LEU A 264 -5.30 -16.30 -0.66
CA LEU A 264 -4.93 -17.65 -0.21
C LEU A 264 -3.62 -18.10 -0.87
N SER A 265 -3.50 -17.88 -2.18
CA SER A 265 -2.34 -18.35 -2.95
C SER A 265 -1.06 -17.60 -2.60
N ILE A 266 -1.12 -16.29 -2.39
CA ILE A 266 0.05 -15.51 -1.96
C ILE A 266 0.52 -15.97 -0.58
N VAL A 267 -0.40 -16.15 0.36
CA VAL A 267 -0.07 -16.63 1.71
C VAL A 267 0.59 -18.01 1.66
N SER A 268 0.03 -18.94 0.89
CA SER A 268 0.59 -20.29 0.79
C SER A 268 1.97 -20.31 0.12
N VAL A 269 2.13 -19.60 -1.00
CA VAL A 269 3.37 -19.59 -1.80
C VAL A 269 4.50 -18.83 -1.12
N THR A 270 4.21 -17.71 -0.46
CA THR A 270 5.24 -16.84 0.13
C THR A 270 5.42 -17.06 1.62
N LYS A 271 4.46 -17.71 2.29
CA LYS A 271 4.40 -17.84 3.75
C LYS A 271 4.45 -16.49 4.47
N LYS A 272 3.92 -15.45 3.81
CA LYS A 272 3.80 -14.08 4.33
C LYS A 272 2.35 -13.65 4.39
N PRO A 273 1.95 -12.91 5.43
CA PRO A 273 0.56 -12.57 5.64
C PRO A 273 0.10 -11.48 4.67
N VAL A 274 -1.17 -11.56 4.29
CA VAL A 274 -1.89 -10.40 3.74
C VAL A 274 -2.27 -9.49 4.92
N MET A 275 -1.83 -8.24 4.88
CA MET A 275 -1.97 -7.29 5.97
C MET A 275 -3.21 -6.41 5.79
N TYR A 276 -3.43 -5.92 4.57
CA TYR A 276 -4.55 -5.05 4.22
C TYR A 276 -5.14 -5.44 2.88
N VAL A 277 -6.41 -5.10 2.70
CA VAL A 277 -7.13 -5.16 1.42
C VAL A 277 -7.63 -3.76 1.06
N GLY A 278 -7.36 -3.33 -0.16
CA GLY A 278 -7.88 -2.09 -0.72
C GLY A 278 -9.26 -2.33 -1.31
N THR A 279 -10.27 -1.64 -0.76
CA THR A 279 -11.70 -1.85 -1.05
C THR A 279 -12.33 -0.71 -1.86
N GLY A 280 -11.52 0.12 -2.51
CA GLY A 280 -11.99 1.28 -3.26
C GLY A 280 -10.88 2.26 -3.62
N GLN A 281 -11.23 3.50 -3.95
CA GLN A 281 -10.29 4.54 -4.42
C GLN A 281 -9.96 5.60 -3.37
N GLU A 282 -10.85 5.82 -2.40
CA GLU A 282 -10.67 6.84 -1.38
C GLU A 282 -9.60 6.45 -0.36
N TYR A 283 -9.07 7.42 0.38
CA TYR A 283 -7.99 7.20 1.34
C TYR A 283 -8.37 6.26 2.50
N ASP A 284 -9.67 6.14 2.77
CA ASP A 284 -10.22 5.30 3.83
C ASP A 284 -10.63 3.91 3.34
N ASP A 285 -10.58 3.68 2.02
CA ASP A 285 -10.89 2.39 1.40
C ASP A 285 -9.69 1.42 1.51
N LEU A 286 -9.23 1.22 2.75
CA LEU A 286 -8.16 0.30 3.11
C LEU A 286 -8.55 -0.39 4.41
N GLU A 287 -8.81 -1.68 4.34
CA GLU A 287 -9.27 -2.48 5.47
C GLU A 287 -8.18 -3.44 5.93
N LEU A 288 -8.10 -3.67 7.24
CA LEU A 288 -7.22 -4.69 7.80
C LEU A 288 -7.70 -6.07 7.33
N PHE A 289 -6.80 -6.88 6.80
CA PHE A 289 -7.15 -8.24 6.43
C PHE A 289 -7.38 -9.07 7.69
N ASN A 290 -8.56 -9.69 7.80
CA ASN A 290 -8.93 -10.55 8.91
C ASN A 290 -9.27 -11.96 8.37
N LYS A 291 -8.51 -12.96 8.83
CA LYS A 291 -8.66 -14.34 8.35
C LYS A 291 -10.03 -14.92 8.71
N GLU A 292 -10.59 -14.59 9.87
CA GLU A 292 -11.91 -15.08 10.29
C GLU A 292 -13.00 -14.56 9.35
N THR A 293 -12.94 -13.27 9.03
CA THR A 293 -13.85 -12.60 8.08
C THR A 293 -13.70 -13.19 6.67
N PHE A 294 -12.47 -13.48 6.24
CA PHE A 294 -12.20 -14.17 4.99
C PHE A 294 -12.85 -15.56 4.97
N LEU A 295 -12.62 -16.37 6.01
CA LEU A 295 -13.18 -17.72 6.13
C LEU A 295 -14.71 -17.70 6.21
N GLU A 296 -15.31 -16.78 6.97
CA GLU A 296 -16.76 -16.58 7.03
C GLU A 296 -17.36 -16.16 5.69
N THR A 297 -16.65 -15.32 4.93
CA THR A 297 -17.11 -14.90 3.60
C THR A 297 -17.08 -16.06 2.61
N VAL A 298 -16.03 -16.89 2.67
CA VAL A 298 -15.84 -18.03 1.78
C VAL A 298 -16.78 -19.19 2.16
N PHE A 299 -16.86 -19.56 3.43
CA PHE A 299 -17.59 -20.75 3.87
C PHE A 299 -18.99 -20.44 4.44
N GLY A 300 -19.36 -19.17 4.59
CA GLY A 300 -20.50 -18.75 5.37
C GLY A 300 -20.19 -18.75 6.87
N LYS A 301 -21.02 -18.05 7.66
CA LYS A 301 -20.88 -18.06 9.12
C LYS A 301 -20.96 -19.49 9.64
N PRO A 302 -20.02 -19.93 10.50
CA PRO A 302 -20.22 -21.17 11.23
C PRO A 302 -21.52 -21.03 12.01
N GLU A 303 -22.45 -21.97 11.84
CA GLU A 303 -23.57 -22.04 12.78
C GLU A 303 -22.97 -22.18 14.18
N PRO A 304 -23.45 -21.42 15.17
CA PRO A 304 -22.96 -21.56 16.53
C PRO A 304 -23.14 -23.01 16.91
N VAL A 305 -22.02 -23.71 17.10
CA VAL A 305 -22.03 -25.04 17.70
C VAL A 305 -22.66 -24.82 19.06
N ALA A 306 -23.91 -25.23 19.21
CA ALA A 306 -24.52 -25.30 20.51
C ALA A 306 -23.66 -26.29 21.30
N GLU A 307 -22.73 -25.76 22.10
CA GLU A 307 -22.22 -26.53 23.22
C GLU A 307 -23.47 -27.07 23.93
N PRO A 308 -23.57 -28.38 24.18
CA PRO A 308 -24.68 -28.90 24.94
C PRO A 308 -24.62 -28.21 26.30
N ILE A 309 -25.51 -27.23 26.50
CA ILE A 309 -25.80 -26.70 27.82
C ILE A 309 -26.11 -27.96 28.63
N PRO A 310 -25.32 -28.32 29.65
CA PRO A 310 -25.70 -29.44 30.50
C PRO A 310 -27.08 -29.09 31.02
N GLU A 311 -28.08 -29.93 30.70
CA GLU A 311 -29.38 -29.84 31.34
C GLU A 311 -29.11 -29.73 32.84
N PRO A 312 -29.70 -28.77 33.55
CA PRO A 312 -29.52 -28.70 34.98
C PRO A 312 -30.07 -29.99 35.55
N VAL A 313 -29.18 -30.92 35.93
CA VAL A 313 -29.52 -32.05 36.76
C VAL A 313 -30.02 -31.40 38.03
N ALA A 314 -31.35 -31.41 38.21
CA ALA A 314 -31.98 -30.91 39.40
C ALA A 314 -31.40 -31.69 40.58
N GLU A 315 -30.49 -31.06 41.32
CA GLU A 315 -30.12 -31.57 42.63
C GLU A 315 -31.40 -31.62 43.47
N PRO A 316 -31.71 -32.74 44.14
CA PRO A 316 -32.92 -32.85 44.94
C PRO A 316 -32.82 -31.85 46.10
N ILE A 317 -33.67 -30.84 46.05
CA ILE A 317 -33.90 -29.89 47.14
C ILE A 317 -34.34 -30.72 48.36
N PRO A 318 -33.62 -30.71 49.49
CA PRO A 318 -34.10 -31.38 50.70
C PRO A 318 -35.38 -30.70 51.21
N GLU A 319 -36.41 -31.50 51.49
CA GLU A 319 -37.68 -31.02 52.06
C GLU A 319 -37.45 -30.22 53.35
N PRO A 320 -38.15 -29.09 53.55
CA PRO A 320 -38.01 -28.30 54.77
C PRO A 320 -38.65 -29.05 55.95
N VAL A 321 -37.83 -29.44 56.93
CA VAL A 321 -38.32 -29.86 58.25
C VAL A 321 -38.85 -28.62 58.96
N ALA A 322 -40.15 -28.62 59.28
CA ALA A 322 -40.80 -27.54 60.01
C ALA A 322 -40.27 -27.46 61.45
N GLU A 323 -39.56 -26.38 61.78
CA GLU A 323 -39.30 -25.99 63.17
C GLU A 323 -40.46 -25.12 63.70
N PRO A 324 -40.92 -25.33 64.95
CA PRO A 324 -42.07 -24.63 65.50
C PRO A 324 -41.74 -23.18 65.92
N ILE A 325 -42.60 -22.26 65.52
CA ILE A 325 -42.58 -20.82 65.80
C ILE A 325 -42.92 -20.58 67.28
N PRO A 326 -42.10 -19.86 68.07
CA PRO A 326 -42.54 -19.32 69.36
C PRO A 326 -43.39 -18.05 69.19
N GLU A 327 -44.50 -17.97 69.95
CA GLU A 327 -45.46 -16.87 69.99
C GLU A 327 -44.84 -15.51 70.42
N PRO A 328 -45.36 -14.36 69.94
CA PRO A 328 -44.82 -13.06 70.26
C PRO A 328 -45.27 -12.55 71.63
N VAL A 329 -44.31 -12.18 72.49
CA VAL A 329 -44.55 -11.37 73.69
C VAL A 329 -44.49 -9.88 73.28
N ALA A 330 -45.55 -9.15 73.60
CA ALA A 330 -45.67 -7.72 73.31
C ALA A 330 -44.89 -6.87 74.33
N GLU A 331 -44.05 -5.95 73.84
CA GLU A 331 -43.51 -4.82 74.61
C GLU A 331 -43.67 -3.49 73.81
N PRO A 332 -43.84 -2.34 74.49
CA PRO A 332 -44.49 -1.16 73.94
C PRO A 332 -43.57 -0.23 73.13
N ILE A 333 -44.20 0.49 72.20
CA ILE A 333 -43.65 1.46 71.25
C ILE A 333 -43.26 2.78 71.95
N PRO A 334 -42.06 3.34 71.76
CA PRO A 334 -41.76 4.73 72.11
C PRO A 334 -42.19 5.72 71.00
N GLU A 335 -42.73 6.87 71.43
CA GLU A 335 -43.25 7.98 70.61
C GLU A 335 -42.21 8.69 69.71
N PRO A 336 -42.64 9.41 68.65
CA PRO A 336 -41.73 10.00 67.67
C PRO A 336 -41.17 11.36 68.13
N VAL A 337 -39.85 11.53 68.03
CA VAL A 337 -39.19 12.85 68.10
C VAL A 337 -38.93 13.34 66.67
N ALA A 338 -39.47 14.51 66.35
CA ALA A 338 -39.29 15.18 65.07
C ALA A 338 -37.90 15.83 64.95
N GLU A 339 -37.18 15.55 63.87
CA GLU A 339 -35.98 16.31 63.48
C GLU A 339 -36.32 17.33 62.37
N PRO A 340 -35.75 18.55 62.42
CA PRO A 340 -36.12 19.64 61.52
C PRO A 340 -35.36 19.60 60.18
N ILE A 341 -36.06 20.05 59.13
CA ILE A 341 -35.55 20.30 57.78
C ILE A 341 -34.72 21.59 57.76
N PRO A 342 -33.50 21.64 57.18
CA PRO A 342 -32.81 22.91 56.94
C PRO A 342 -33.20 23.54 55.59
N GLU A 343 -33.52 24.84 55.63
CA GLU A 343 -33.76 25.75 54.50
C GLU A 343 -32.44 26.26 53.85
N PRO A 344 -32.49 26.80 52.60
CA PRO A 344 -31.29 27.18 51.84
C PRO A 344 -30.87 28.63 52.09
N VAL A 345 -29.56 28.92 52.06
CA VAL A 345 -29.03 30.30 52.04
C VAL A 345 -27.91 30.43 51.00
N ALA A 346 -28.02 31.50 50.22
CA ALA A 346 -27.24 31.85 49.03
C ALA A 346 -25.86 32.49 49.32
N GLU A 347 -25.05 32.55 48.26
CA GLU A 347 -23.69 33.09 48.11
C GLU A 347 -23.48 34.54 48.57
N PRO A 348 -22.21 34.96 48.72
CA PRO A 348 -21.78 36.04 47.84
C PRO A 348 -20.39 35.87 47.20
N ILE A 349 -20.27 36.57 46.08
CA ILE A 349 -19.15 36.75 45.15
C ILE A 349 -18.05 37.64 45.76
N SER A 350 -16.78 37.36 45.47
CA SER A 350 -15.74 38.41 45.39
C SER A 350 -14.54 37.98 44.55
N GLU A 351 -14.18 38.84 43.60
CA GLU A 351 -13.07 38.76 42.62
C GLU A 351 -11.81 39.53 43.13
N PRO A 352 -10.69 39.70 42.40
CA PRO A 352 -9.37 39.20 42.77
C PRO A 352 -8.33 40.29 43.15
N ALA A 353 -7.18 39.92 43.74
CA ALA A 353 -6.02 40.82 43.84
C ALA A 353 -4.65 40.12 43.96
N VAL A 354 -3.85 40.30 42.88
CA VAL A 354 -2.44 40.72 42.77
C VAL A 354 -1.34 40.12 43.69
N ALA A 355 -0.29 39.67 42.98
CA ALA A 355 1.07 39.29 43.35
C ALA A 355 1.75 39.96 44.56
N LYS A 356 2.61 39.17 45.23
CA LYS A 356 3.97 39.57 45.64
C LYS A 356 4.87 38.36 45.92
N THR A 357 6.06 38.45 45.36
CA THR A 357 7.29 37.64 45.51
C THR A 357 7.79 37.54 46.95
N TYR A 358 8.26 36.38 47.39
CA TYR A 358 9.33 36.24 48.39
C TYR A 358 10.13 34.96 48.15
N GLU A 359 11.46 35.11 48.15
CA GLU A 359 12.47 34.07 48.19
C GLU A 359 12.40 33.27 49.49
N THR A 360 12.68 31.97 49.43
CA THR A 360 13.28 31.27 50.57
C THR A 360 14.28 30.23 50.07
N GLU A 361 15.54 30.48 50.42
CA GLU A 361 16.63 29.51 50.43
C GLU A 361 16.25 28.30 51.29
N THR A 362 16.53 27.09 50.81
CA THR A 362 16.79 25.92 51.68
C THR A 362 17.90 25.06 51.07
N LYS A 363 19.02 25.00 51.79
CA LYS A 363 20.15 24.09 51.62
C LYS A 363 19.80 22.66 52.09
N PRO A 364 20.63 21.65 51.74
CA PRO A 364 20.19 20.28 51.47
C PRO A 364 20.21 19.37 52.70
N THR A 365 19.52 18.23 52.62
CA THR A 365 19.75 17.11 53.54
C THR A 365 19.89 15.82 52.73
N GLU A 366 20.92 15.09 53.14
CA GLU A 366 21.53 13.92 52.53
C GLU A 366 20.62 12.69 52.58
N ASN A 367 20.65 11.88 51.52
CA ASN A 367 20.80 10.42 51.63
C ASN A 367 21.08 9.83 50.24
N ILE A 368 22.34 9.44 50.05
CA ILE A 368 22.85 8.60 48.96
C ILE A 368 22.60 7.13 49.37
N PRO A 369 22.34 6.22 48.42
CA PRO A 369 23.23 5.06 48.35
C PRO A 369 23.99 4.93 47.03
N ASP A 370 25.29 4.71 47.17
CA ASP A 370 26.31 4.53 46.15
C ASP A 370 26.08 3.26 45.33
N PHE A 371 25.70 3.43 44.06
CA PHE A 371 25.97 2.47 43.01
C PHE A 371 25.79 3.15 41.66
N PHE A 372 26.80 3.87 41.15
CA PHE A 372 27.05 4.18 39.72
C PHE A 372 28.09 5.32 39.62
N LEU A 373 29.36 5.02 39.90
CA LEU A 373 30.48 5.91 39.58
C LEU A 373 31.75 5.09 39.28
N GLU A 374 31.76 4.43 38.12
CA GLU A 374 33.00 3.99 37.46
C GLU A 374 32.88 4.15 35.95
N LYS A 375 33.30 5.32 35.42
CA LYS A 375 34.17 5.50 34.23
C LYS A 375 34.07 6.93 33.69
N GLU A 376 34.70 7.87 34.40
CA GLU A 376 35.29 9.04 33.76
C GLU A 376 36.63 9.36 34.42
N LYS A 377 37.65 8.62 33.98
CA LYS A 377 39.04 9.03 34.14
C LYS A 377 39.90 8.42 33.04
N ALA A 378 39.67 8.88 31.82
CA ALA A 378 40.65 8.78 30.76
C ALA A 378 40.55 10.04 29.90
N LEU A 379 41.71 10.69 29.70
CA LEU A 379 41.99 11.86 28.86
C LEU A 379 41.79 13.25 29.47
N ARG A 380 42.80 13.66 30.24
CA ARG A 380 43.39 15.00 30.15
C ARG A 380 44.86 14.85 29.76
N SER A 381 45.22 15.13 28.52
CA SER A 381 46.52 15.76 28.19
C SER A 381 46.55 16.23 26.73
N GLN A 382 46.84 17.54 26.58
CA GLN A 382 47.33 18.22 25.37
C GLN A 382 46.26 18.36 24.26
N SER A 383 45.93 19.54 23.75
CA SER A 383 46.80 20.60 23.20
C SER A 383 45.99 21.90 23.01
N GLN A 384 46.66 23.06 23.16
CA GLN A 384 46.14 24.42 22.88
C GLN A 384 45.80 24.64 21.39
N PRO A 385 45.02 25.68 21.07
CA PRO A 385 45.62 26.77 20.29
C PRO A 385 45.22 28.21 20.71
N GLU A 386 46.01 29.14 20.18
CA GLU A 386 46.04 30.61 20.35
C GLU A 386 44.79 31.36 19.82
N PRO A 387 44.55 32.63 20.23
CA PRO A 387 43.44 33.43 19.72
C PRO A 387 43.85 34.20 18.45
N VAL A 388 43.13 33.96 17.35
CA VAL A 388 43.19 34.81 16.15
C VAL A 388 42.09 35.86 16.24
N ALA A 389 42.51 37.12 16.17
CA ALA A 389 41.64 38.29 16.07
C ALA A 389 41.03 38.37 14.66
N GLU A 390 39.73 38.64 14.57
CA GLU A 390 39.08 39.12 13.34
C GLU A 390 38.47 40.51 13.56
N PRO A 391 38.58 41.41 12.57
CA PRO A 391 38.16 42.80 12.69
C PRO A 391 36.67 42.99 12.37
N VAL A 392 36.06 43.93 13.07
CA VAL A 392 34.73 44.49 12.76
C VAL A 392 34.85 45.41 11.55
N ALA A 393 34.05 45.18 10.51
CA ALA A 393 33.83 46.11 9.41
C ALA A 393 32.32 46.29 9.19
N GLU A 394 31.87 47.53 9.33
CA GLU A 394 30.52 48.02 9.01
C GLU A 394 30.26 47.95 7.49
N PRO A 395 29.01 47.76 7.04
CA PRO A 395 28.64 48.09 5.66
C PRO A 395 28.01 49.49 5.57
N GLU A 396 28.56 50.32 4.68
CA GLU A 396 27.94 51.55 4.17
C GLU A 396 26.71 51.25 3.29
N PRO A 397 25.74 52.18 3.17
CA PRO A 397 24.48 51.95 2.47
C PRO A 397 24.59 52.24 0.96
N VAL A 398 24.01 51.36 0.13
CA VAL A 398 23.77 51.62 -1.30
C VAL A 398 22.29 51.90 -1.51
N ALA A 399 22.02 53.04 -2.15
CA ALA A 399 20.70 53.56 -2.47
C ALA A 399 20.06 52.83 -3.67
N GLU A 400 18.74 52.63 -3.61
CA GLU A 400 17.89 52.37 -4.78
C GLU A 400 16.65 53.30 -4.76
N PRO A 401 16.17 53.78 -5.92
CA PRO A 401 15.15 54.82 -6.01
C PRO A 401 13.72 54.27 -6.01
N VAL A 402 12.85 55.09 -5.42
CA VAL A 402 11.39 54.99 -5.34
C VAL A 402 10.74 55.34 -6.69
N ALA A 403 9.75 54.56 -7.12
CA ALA A 403 8.74 54.98 -8.08
C ALA A 403 7.36 54.47 -7.63
N GLU A 404 6.46 55.42 -7.34
CA GLU A 404 5.05 55.24 -6.98
C GLU A 404 4.19 54.94 -8.23
N PRO A 405 3.00 54.32 -8.07
CA PRO A 405 1.89 54.54 -9.00
C PRO A 405 0.72 55.29 -8.36
N GLU A 406 0.24 56.33 -9.05
CA GLU A 406 -1.00 57.06 -8.74
C GLU A 406 -2.28 56.27 -9.10
N PRO A 407 -3.45 56.59 -8.48
CA PRO A 407 -4.70 55.83 -8.63
C PRO A 407 -5.73 56.51 -9.55
N VAL A 408 -6.55 55.73 -10.28
CA VAL A 408 -7.80 56.24 -10.89
C VAL A 408 -8.95 55.21 -10.87
N ALA A 409 -9.95 55.55 -10.06
CA ALA A 409 -11.41 55.34 -10.06
C ALA A 409 -12.13 54.29 -10.94
N GLU A 410 -13.07 53.58 -10.29
CA GLU A 410 -14.28 52.93 -10.85
C GLU A 410 -15.33 53.96 -11.34
N PRO A 411 -16.32 53.55 -12.16
CA PRO A 411 -17.65 53.36 -11.56
C PRO A 411 -18.53 52.23 -12.13
N VAL A 412 -19.53 51.89 -11.31
CA VAL A 412 -20.64 50.93 -11.42
C VAL A 412 -21.76 51.41 -12.37
N ALA A 413 -22.39 50.49 -13.12
CA ALA A 413 -23.85 50.49 -13.43
C ALA A 413 -24.34 49.16 -14.05
N GLU A 414 -25.53 48.75 -13.63
CA GLU A 414 -26.28 47.49 -13.85
C GLU A 414 -27.12 47.43 -15.18
N PRO A 415 -27.82 46.30 -15.51
CA PRO A 415 -28.05 45.80 -16.89
C PRO A 415 -29.51 45.88 -17.41
N GLU A 416 -29.73 45.32 -18.63
CA GLU A 416 -30.95 44.68 -19.24
C GLU A 416 -31.34 45.18 -20.68
N PRO A 417 -32.20 44.49 -21.50
CA PRO A 417 -32.15 43.10 -21.99
C PRO A 417 -32.61 42.89 -23.50
N VAL A 418 -32.59 41.61 -23.96
CA VAL A 418 -33.37 40.91 -25.06
C VAL A 418 -33.09 41.16 -26.56
N ALA A 419 -32.78 40.08 -27.31
CA ALA A 419 -33.62 39.46 -28.37
C ALA A 419 -32.82 38.79 -29.53
N GLU A 420 -33.08 37.49 -29.76
CA GLU A 420 -32.87 36.81 -31.06
C GLU A 420 -34.01 37.20 -32.04
N PRO A 421 -33.86 37.01 -33.38
CA PRO A 421 -34.31 35.74 -33.98
C PRO A 421 -33.53 35.25 -35.24
N VAL A 422 -33.82 33.98 -35.55
CA VAL A 422 -33.41 33.09 -36.65
C VAL A 422 -33.94 33.49 -38.05
N ALA A 423 -33.16 33.25 -39.14
CA ALA A 423 -33.62 32.75 -40.46
C ALA A 423 -32.50 32.57 -41.52
N GLU A 424 -32.45 31.39 -42.17
CA GLU A 424 -31.81 31.04 -43.48
C GLU A 424 -32.86 31.10 -44.64
N PRO A 425 -32.61 30.79 -45.95
CA PRO A 425 -31.37 30.73 -46.80
C PRO A 425 -31.47 31.33 -48.26
N GLU A 426 -30.29 31.43 -48.93
CA GLU A 426 -29.94 31.29 -50.39
C GLU A 426 -30.39 32.28 -51.52
N PRO A 427 -29.78 32.31 -52.75
CA PRO A 427 -28.39 32.02 -53.23
C PRO A 427 -27.84 33.03 -54.32
N VAL A 428 -26.63 32.76 -54.89
CA VAL A 428 -26.20 32.84 -56.33
C VAL A 428 -24.77 33.42 -56.62
N ALA A 429 -23.93 32.55 -57.25
CA ALA A 429 -22.85 32.72 -58.27
C ALA A 429 -21.45 33.33 -57.99
N GLU A 430 -20.43 32.44 -57.93
CA GLU A 430 -19.28 32.19 -58.86
C GLU A 430 -18.25 33.30 -59.30
N PRO A 431 -17.03 32.94 -59.80
CA PRO A 431 -15.74 33.07 -59.08
C PRO A 431 -14.71 34.00 -59.79
N VAL A 432 -13.45 34.11 -59.29
CA VAL A 432 -12.16 34.25 -60.05
C VAL A 432 -10.97 34.64 -59.13
N ALA A 433 -9.84 33.95 -59.32
CA ALA A 433 -8.43 34.42 -59.34
C ALA A 433 -7.43 33.61 -58.47
N GLU A 434 -6.49 32.96 -59.16
CA GLU A 434 -5.20 32.43 -58.66
C GLU A 434 -4.25 33.57 -58.23
N PRO A 435 -3.20 33.24 -57.45
CA PRO A 435 -1.93 33.97 -57.60
C PRO A 435 -0.71 33.07 -57.86
N GLU A 436 0.20 33.63 -58.67
CA GLU A 436 1.52 33.16 -59.13
C GLU A 436 2.63 33.10 -58.05
N PRO A 437 3.79 32.47 -58.33
CA PRO A 437 4.75 31.95 -57.34
C PRO A 437 6.04 32.79 -57.20
N VAL A 438 6.70 32.75 -56.02
CA VAL A 438 8.14 33.08 -55.89
C VAL A 438 8.80 32.36 -54.70
N ALA A 439 9.88 31.60 -54.99
CA ALA A 439 11.22 31.66 -54.35
C ALA A 439 11.89 30.28 -54.22
N GLU A 440 13.03 30.12 -54.90
CA GLU A 440 13.96 28.97 -54.86
C GLU A 440 14.71 28.83 -53.52
N PRO A 441 15.24 27.64 -53.22
CA PRO A 441 16.53 27.55 -52.54
C PRO A 441 17.56 26.64 -53.25
N VAL A 442 18.74 27.21 -53.43
CA VAL A 442 20.12 26.70 -53.26
C VAL A 442 20.40 25.20 -53.52
N ALA A 443 21.35 24.97 -54.45
CA ALA A 443 21.88 23.68 -54.88
C ALA A 443 22.50 22.82 -53.75
N GLU A 444 22.11 21.54 -53.73
CA GLU A 444 22.76 20.44 -53.00
C GLU A 444 23.94 19.85 -53.81
N PRO A 445 24.98 19.28 -53.14
CA PRO A 445 26.07 18.60 -53.84
C PRO A 445 25.63 17.22 -54.37
N GLU A 446 26.17 16.83 -55.54
CA GLU A 446 25.85 15.57 -56.23
C GLU A 446 26.11 14.32 -55.35
N PRO A 447 25.21 13.31 -55.38
CA PRO A 447 25.43 12.07 -54.65
C PRO A 447 26.43 11.16 -55.37
N ILE A 448 27.37 10.61 -54.59
CA ILE A 448 28.25 9.50 -54.97
C ILE A 448 27.37 8.27 -55.26
N PRO A 449 27.63 7.47 -56.31
CA PRO A 449 26.77 6.33 -56.65
C PRO A 449 26.88 5.23 -55.59
N GLU A 450 25.78 4.95 -54.89
CA GLU A 450 25.62 3.75 -54.06
C GLU A 450 25.53 2.50 -54.96
N PRO A 451 26.04 1.33 -54.51
CA PRO A 451 25.94 0.09 -55.27
C PRO A 451 24.48 -0.35 -55.37
N GLU A 452 24.04 -0.68 -56.58
CA GLU A 452 22.73 -1.30 -56.84
C GLU A 452 22.59 -2.61 -56.04
N ILE A 453 21.73 -2.60 -55.03
CA ILE A 453 21.28 -3.80 -54.33
C ILE A 453 19.97 -4.24 -54.99
N LYS A 454 19.98 -5.44 -55.56
CA LYS A 454 18.83 -6.07 -56.23
C LYS A 454 17.62 -6.13 -55.27
N GLU A 455 16.55 -5.44 -55.65
CA GLU A 455 15.22 -5.60 -55.09
C GLU A 455 14.68 -7.00 -55.44
N SER A 456 14.98 -7.99 -54.61
CA SER A 456 14.32 -9.30 -54.72
C SER A 456 14.05 -9.97 -53.37
N SER A 457 14.04 -9.19 -52.29
CA SER A 457 13.67 -9.67 -50.96
C SER A 457 12.34 -9.05 -50.55
N SER A 458 11.37 -9.90 -50.23
CA SER A 458 10.11 -9.50 -49.58
C SER A 458 10.31 -9.13 -48.11
N ASP A 459 11.47 -9.42 -47.52
CA ASP A 459 11.78 -9.12 -46.14
C ASP A 459 12.66 -7.85 -46.03
N PRO A 460 12.13 -6.74 -45.50
CA PRO A 460 12.90 -5.50 -45.35
C PRO A 460 14.16 -5.69 -44.50
N PHE A 461 14.19 -6.66 -43.58
CA PHE A 461 15.30 -6.90 -42.65
C PHE A 461 16.27 -7.99 -43.12
N GLU A 462 16.16 -8.50 -44.35
CA GLU A 462 17.10 -9.50 -44.85
C GLU A 462 18.56 -8.97 -44.78
N GLY A 463 19.44 -9.77 -44.18
CA GLY A 463 20.85 -9.43 -43.97
C GLY A 463 21.14 -8.55 -42.75
N ILE A 464 20.12 -8.10 -42.01
CA ILE A 464 20.28 -7.40 -40.72
C ILE A 464 20.17 -8.44 -39.59
N LYS A 465 21.12 -8.46 -38.65
CA LYS A 465 21.04 -9.39 -37.51
C LYS A 465 20.03 -8.87 -36.50
N THR A 466 19.33 -9.78 -35.80
CA THR A 466 18.38 -9.44 -34.74
C THR A 466 18.97 -8.49 -33.69
N LYS A 467 20.22 -8.74 -33.28
CA LYS A 467 20.94 -7.87 -32.35
C LYS A 467 21.15 -6.44 -32.88
N ASP A 468 21.34 -6.26 -34.18
CA ASP A 468 21.53 -4.92 -34.76
C ASP A 468 20.21 -4.13 -34.76
N ILE A 469 19.06 -4.83 -34.83
CA ILE A 469 17.73 -4.23 -34.70
C ILE A 469 17.49 -3.81 -33.25
N GLU A 470 17.82 -4.68 -32.30
CA GLU A 470 17.71 -4.42 -30.86
C GLU A 470 18.59 -3.24 -30.43
N ASP A 471 19.88 -3.28 -30.77
CA ASP A 471 20.85 -2.22 -30.42
C ASP A 471 20.43 -0.86 -31.04
N PHE A 472 19.90 -0.86 -32.28
CA PHE A 472 19.45 0.36 -32.94
C PHE A 472 18.14 0.90 -32.33
N ALA A 473 17.18 0.02 -32.04
CA ALA A 473 15.92 0.41 -31.40
C ALA A 473 16.15 0.96 -29.98
N GLU A 474 17.12 0.39 -29.25
CA GLU A 474 17.51 0.86 -27.91
C GLU A 474 18.23 2.22 -27.96
N LEU A 475 19.16 2.40 -28.91
CA LEU A 475 19.96 3.64 -29.00
C LEU A 475 19.15 4.85 -29.48
N PHE A 476 18.16 4.64 -30.35
CA PHE A 476 17.40 5.70 -30.99
C PHE A 476 15.92 5.76 -30.56
N ASP A 477 15.51 4.93 -29.59
CA ASP A 477 14.14 4.82 -29.04
C ASP A 477 13.07 4.69 -30.15
N VAL A 478 13.32 3.80 -31.11
CA VAL A 478 12.45 3.65 -32.28
C VAL A 478 11.41 2.55 -32.01
N PRO A 479 10.10 2.86 -32.01
CA PRO A 479 9.05 1.86 -31.81
C PRO A 479 9.00 0.88 -32.99
N PRO A 480 8.53 -0.37 -32.78
CA PRO A 480 8.41 -1.36 -33.85
C PRO A 480 7.52 -0.84 -34.98
N PRO A 481 7.86 -1.14 -36.24
CA PRO A 481 7.12 -0.62 -37.38
C PRO A 481 5.71 -1.20 -37.40
N SER A 482 4.72 -0.35 -37.66
CA SER A 482 3.30 -0.72 -37.69
C SER A 482 2.79 -1.04 -39.10
N SER A 483 3.63 -0.79 -40.12
CA SER A 483 3.34 -1.10 -41.52
C SER A 483 4.60 -1.54 -42.28
N ASP A 484 4.42 -2.24 -43.40
CA ASP A 484 5.53 -2.67 -44.26
C ASP A 484 6.39 -1.48 -44.72
N LYS A 485 5.76 -0.34 -45.04
CA LYS A 485 6.47 0.88 -45.44
C LYS A 485 7.38 1.40 -44.31
N GLU A 486 6.90 1.38 -43.07
CA GLU A 486 7.71 1.75 -41.91
C GLU A 486 8.83 0.75 -41.65
N ALA A 487 8.59 -0.53 -41.89
CA ALA A 487 9.61 -1.58 -41.76
C ALA A 487 10.75 -1.39 -42.77
N PHE A 488 10.44 -1.06 -44.03
CA PHE A 488 11.44 -0.74 -45.05
C PHE A 488 12.26 0.52 -44.72
N GLU A 489 11.61 1.58 -44.25
CA GLU A 489 12.29 2.81 -43.82
C GLU A 489 13.19 2.57 -42.60
N MET A 490 12.71 1.79 -41.63
CA MET A 490 13.50 1.40 -40.46
C MET A 490 14.72 0.56 -40.86
N ALA A 491 14.54 -0.45 -41.71
CA ALA A 491 15.64 -1.28 -42.18
C ALA A 491 16.71 -0.48 -42.94
N LYS A 492 16.30 0.54 -43.71
CA LYS A 492 17.23 1.46 -44.39
C LYS A 492 18.06 2.27 -43.39
N LYS A 493 17.44 2.77 -42.32
CA LYS A 493 18.14 3.49 -41.23
C LYS A 493 19.13 2.60 -40.50
N ILE A 494 18.75 1.35 -40.20
CA ILE A 494 19.63 0.37 -39.53
C ILE A 494 20.84 0.03 -40.42
N ARG A 495 20.63 -0.22 -41.73
CA ARG A 495 21.74 -0.48 -42.68
C ARG A 495 22.70 0.68 -42.78
N LYS A 496 22.19 1.92 -42.83
CA LYS A 496 23.02 3.12 -42.83
C LYS A 496 23.84 3.24 -41.54
N TRP A 497 23.21 3.03 -40.38
CA TRP A 497 23.89 3.03 -39.08
C TRP A 497 24.99 1.97 -38.96
N ILE A 498 24.76 0.76 -39.49
CA ILE A 498 25.79 -0.29 -39.55
C ILE A 498 26.96 0.14 -40.45
N THR A 499 26.67 0.79 -41.57
CA THR A 499 27.67 1.21 -42.57
C THR A 499 28.51 2.39 -42.09
N ASP A 500 27.90 3.32 -41.36
CA ASP A 500 28.56 4.52 -40.80
C ASP A 500 29.47 4.19 -39.59
N GLY A 501 29.46 2.93 -39.13
CA GLY A 501 30.25 2.43 -38.01
C GLY A 501 29.53 2.62 -36.67
N ARG A 502 29.31 1.50 -35.95
CA ARG A 502 28.59 1.48 -34.67
C ARG A 502 29.26 2.44 -33.66
N PRO A 503 28.55 3.45 -33.13
CA PRO A 503 29.06 4.24 -31.99
C PRO A 503 29.26 3.29 -30.80
N LYS A 504 30.35 3.47 -30.05
CA LYS A 504 30.66 2.67 -28.86
C LYS A 504 29.86 3.10 -27.64
#